data_AF-A0AAD4DBN7-F1
#
_entry.id   AF-A0AAD4DBN7-F1
#
_cell.length_a   1.000
_cell.length_b   1.000
_cell.length_c   1.000
_cell.angle_alpha   90.00
_cell.angle_beta   90.00
_cell.angle_gamma   90.00
#
_symmetry.space_group_name_H-M   'P 1'
#
loop_
_entity.id
_entity.type
_entity.pdbx_description
1 polymer ?
#
loop_
_entity_poly.entity_id
_entity_poly.type
_entity_poly.pdbx_seq_one_letter_code
_entity_poly.pdbx_strand_id
1 'polypeptide(L)'
;MQRTTATTRQEQANVDGIRNTSSTRAQPTYPLLRMSLVAMVNLVVVYATLTWIPSWLNTHTHQPTAADHKHQGTTNNNNINNAPLPSLSWTLVTLFGLQTALGLIQWSLHSSSQKAISNKGAKKGKGGDLSVFSVLNTSIAIGAVGTLICHVFAVLFGAGIFNQAKETSQLAVYLSLLTFYPASFVLGTDLTSWLRIFVHSSPGTYTEAAFYCQGMMAIFGAWLGSIVIPLDWDRPWQAWPVPCVLGAFLFYCIGTLVGLVVSIVMRQRAARSEFGIGSARVTAANATGGKKGNTKAE
;
A
#
# COMPACT_ATOMS: atom_id res chain seq x y z
N MET A 1 -56.78 -0.47 8.84
CA MET A 1 -55.54 -1.28 8.92
C MET A 1 -54.76 -1.43 7.59
N GLN A 2 -55.18 -0.85 6.46
CA GLN A 2 -54.47 -0.99 5.18
C GLN A 2 -53.44 0.12 4.86
N ARG A 3 -53.42 1.22 5.62
CA ARG A 3 -52.53 2.36 5.34
C ARG A 3 -51.08 2.13 5.79
N THR A 4 -50.88 1.32 6.83
CA THR A 4 -49.58 1.07 7.45
C THR A 4 -48.71 0.12 6.61
N THR A 5 -49.32 -0.86 5.93
CA THR A 5 -48.61 -1.82 5.07
C THR A 5 -48.09 -1.21 3.77
N ALA A 6 -48.74 -0.16 3.25
CA ALA A 6 -48.27 0.54 2.06
C ALA A 6 -47.00 1.36 2.35
N THR A 7 -46.91 1.99 3.53
CA THR A 7 -45.75 2.79 3.94
C THR A 7 -44.52 1.91 4.16
N THR A 8 -44.69 0.75 4.81
CA THR A 8 -43.58 -0.22 4.99
C THR A 8 -43.06 -0.77 3.66
N ARG A 9 -43.96 -1.01 2.69
CA ARG A 9 -43.59 -1.52 1.36
C ARG A 9 -42.86 -0.47 0.52
N GLN A 10 -43.23 0.79 0.68
CA GLN A 10 -42.59 1.93 0.01
C GLN A 10 -41.24 2.28 0.65
N GLU A 11 -41.10 2.09 1.97
CA GLU A 11 -39.85 2.22 2.69
C GLU A 11 -38.88 1.07 2.37
N GLN A 12 -39.37 -0.18 2.29
CA GLN A 12 -38.57 -1.30 1.78
C GLN A 12 -38.18 -1.14 0.31
N ALA A 13 -39.08 -0.65 -0.55
CA ALA A 13 -38.74 -0.35 -1.94
C ALA A 13 -37.71 0.80 -2.07
N ASN A 14 -37.70 1.75 -1.12
CA ASN A 14 -36.70 2.80 -1.06
C ASN A 14 -35.34 2.28 -0.54
N VAL A 15 -35.34 1.39 0.46
CA VAL A 15 -34.13 0.70 0.94
C VAL A 15 -33.54 -0.22 -0.13
N ASP A 16 -34.38 -0.94 -0.88
CA ASP A 16 -33.98 -1.79 -2.00
C ASP A 16 -33.54 -0.95 -3.22
N GLY A 17 -34.15 0.23 -3.42
CA GLY A 17 -33.72 1.24 -4.39
C GLY A 17 -32.33 1.78 -4.06
N ILE A 18 -32.06 2.09 -2.79
CA ILE A 18 -30.74 2.54 -2.31
C ILE A 18 -29.70 1.41 -2.44
N ARG A 19 -30.06 0.15 -2.14
CA ARG A 19 -29.20 -1.03 -2.41
C ARG A 19 -28.89 -1.23 -3.90
N ASN A 20 -29.81 -0.88 -4.79
CA ASN A 20 -29.57 -0.95 -6.24
C ASN A 20 -28.74 0.22 -6.79
N THR A 21 -28.64 1.34 -6.05
CA THR A 21 -27.71 2.45 -6.39
C THR A 21 -26.27 2.20 -5.98
N SER A 22 -25.99 1.22 -5.10
CA SER A 22 -24.67 0.57 -5.05
C SER A 22 -24.53 -0.40 -6.22
N SER A 23 -24.75 0.10 -7.45
CA SER A 23 -24.27 -0.54 -8.66
C SER A 23 -22.76 -0.67 -8.49
N THR A 24 -22.35 -1.85 -8.02
CA THR A 24 -20.98 -2.31 -7.95
C THR A 24 -20.40 -2.08 -9.33
N ARG A 25 -19.69 -0.95 -9.48
CA ARG A 25 -19.09 -0.51 -10.73
C ARG A 25 -18.26 -1.69 -11.22
N ALA A 26 -18.73 -2.35 -12.29
CA ALA A 26 -18.07 -3.52 -12.85
C ALA A 26 -16.59 -3.16 -13.09
N GLN A 27 -15.72 -3.78 -12.30
CA GLN A 27 -14.31 -3.42 -12.25
C GLN A 27 -13.62 -3.95 -13.51
N PRO A 28 -12.75 -3.17 -14.17
CA PRO A 28 -12.08 -3.61 -15.38
C PRO A 28 -11.16 -4.82 -15.10
N THR A 29 -11.29 -5.81 -15.99
CA THR A 29 -10.67 -7.13 -15.96
C THR A 29 -9.16 -7.09 -16.25
N TYR A 30 -8.31 -6.65 -15.32
CA TYR A 30 -6.87 -7.02 -15.34
C TYR A 30 -6.28 -7.19 -13.91
N PRO A 31 -6.80 -8.13 -13.10
CA PRO A 31 -6.36 -8.30 -11.71
C PRO A 31 -4.92 -8.83 -11.60
N LEU A 32 -4.48 -9.68 -12.53
CA LEU A 32 -3.16 -10.32 -12.48
C LEU A 32 -2.01 -9.34 -12.73
N LEU A 33 -2.14 -8.45 -13.73
CA LEU A 33 -1.12 -7.44 -14.04
C LEU A 33 -0.95 -6.45 -12.88
N ARG A 34 -2.05 -6.05 -12.22
CA ARG A 34 -1.98 -5.13 -11.07
C ARG A 34 -1.36 -5.79 -9.84
N MET A 35 -1.67 -7.05 -9.60
CA MET A 35 -1.10 -7.85 -8.51
C MET A 35 0.37 -8.17 -8.73
N SER A 36 0.78 -8.50 -9.97
CA SER A 36 2.18 -8.73 -10.31
C SER A 36 3.03 -7.46 -10.15
N LEU A 37 2.42 -6.29 -10.31
CA LEU A 37 3.10 -5.00 -10.20
C LEU A 37 3.27 -4.53 -8.76
N VAL A 38 2.28 -4.81 -7.89
CA VAL A 38 2.47 -4.75 -6.43
C VAL A 38 3.62 -5.67 -6.02
N ALA A 39 3.62 -6.92 -6.50
CA ALA A 39 4.71 -7.86 -6.27
C ALA A 39 6.07 -7.38 -6.83
N MET A 40 6.10 -6.66 -7.97
CA MET A 40 7.33 -6.06 -8.51
C MET A 40 7.84 -4.90 -7.67
N VAL A 41 6.96 -3.99 -7.22
CA VAL A 41 7.33 -2.92 -6.26
C VAL A 41 7.91 -3.55 -4.98
N ASN A 42 7.36 -4.68 -4.54
CA ASN A 42 7.84 -5.41 -3.38
C ASN A 42 9.20 -6.09 -3.62
N LEU A 43 9.42 -6.69 -4.79
CA LEU A 43 10.71 -7.25 -5.20
C LEU A 43 11.80 -6.18 -5.30
N VAL A 44 11.42 -4.98 -5.75
CA VAL A 44 12.30 -3.80 -5.82
C VAL A 44 12.68 -3.32 -4.43
N VAL A 45 11.72 -3.18 -3.52
CA VAL A 45 11.98 -2.83 -2.12
C VAL A 45 12.90 -3.88 -1.49
N VAL A 46 12.65 -5.17 -1.73
CA VAL A 46 13.48 -6.30 -1.28
C VAL A 46 14.89 -6.25 -1.87
N TYR A 47 15.04 -5.96 -3.15
CA TYR A 47 16.35 -5.86 -3.80
C TYR A 47 17.15 -4.64 -3.29
N ALA A 48 16.51 -3.49 -3.15
CA ALA A 48 17.16 -2.25 -2.70
C ALA A 48 17.60 -2.29 -1.24
N THR A 49 16.88 -3.02 -0.37
CA THR A 49 17.25 -3.19 1.04
C THR A 49 18.30 -4.30 1.23
N LEU A 50 18.16 -5.43 0.53
CA LEU A 50 19.06 -6.58 0.68
C LEU A 50 20.44 -6.39 0.02
N THR A 51 20.58 -5.51 -0.97
CA THR A 51 21.89 -5.26 -1.59
C THR A 51 22.90 -4.59 -0.65
N TRP A 52 22.44 -3.95 0.43
CA TRP A 52 23.31 -3.22 1.33
C TRP A 52 23.47 -3.84 2.73
N ILE A 53 22.44 -4.50 3.27
CA ILE A 53 22.48 -5.10 4.62
C ILE A 53 23.69 -6.04 4.79
N PRO A 54 24.02 -6.96 3.84
CA PRO A 54 25.17 -7.85 3.96
C PRO A 54 26.51 -7.11 3.92
N SER A 55 26.69 -6.11 3.05
CA SER A 55 27.95 -5.35 2.97
C SER A 55 28.21 -4.52 4.23
N TRP A 56 27.17 -3.94 4.84
CA TRP A 56 27.34 -3.21 6.09
C TRP A 56 27.52 -4.12 7.29
N LEU A 57 26.76 -5.21 7.38
CA LEU A 57 26.92 -6.17 8.46
C LEU A 57 28.32 -6.80 8.40
N ASN A 58 28.79 -7.18 7.21
CA ASN A 58 30.10 -7.79 7.01
C ASN A 58 31.27 -6.83 7.31
N THR A 59 31.09 -5.52 7.12
CA THR A 59 32.12 -4.52 7.48
C THR A 59 32.19 -4.25 8.99
N HIS A 60 31.10 -4.47 9.74
CA HIS A 60 31.02 -4.18 11.17
C HIS A 60 31.10 -5.42 12.07
N THR A 61 30.93 -6.63 11.53
CA THR A 61 31.20 -7.89 12.25
C THR A 61 32.70 -8.15 12.45
N HIS A 62 33.56 -7.51 11.66
CA HIS A 62 35.02 -7.63 11.74
C HIS A 62 35.69 -6.52 12.56
N GLN A 63 34.94 -5.77 13.36
CA GLN A 63 35.54 -4.80 14.27
C GLN A 63 36.33 -5.57 15.36
N PRO A 64 37.66 -5.39 15.46
CA PRO A 64 38.48 -6.17 16.35
C PRO A 64 38.05 -5.93 17.79
N THR A 65 37.86 -7.02 18.54
CA THR A 65 37.53 -6.98 19.96
C THR A 65 38.53 -6.13 20.72
N ALA A 66 38.09 -5.46 21.79
CA ALA A 66 38.87 -4.51 22.59
C ALA A 66 40.24 -5.03 23.11
N ALA A 67 40.54 -6.33 22.99
CA ALA A 67 41.86 -6.91 23.24
C ALA A 67 42.95 -6.49 22.23
N ASP A 68 42.60 -6.02 21.02
CA ASP A 68 43.57 -5.65 19.97
C ASP A 68 44.07 -4.19 20.06
N HIS A 69 43.53 -3.37 20.97
CA HIS A 69 43.88 -1.94 21.07
C HIS A 69 45.26 -1.62 21.65
N LYS A 70 46.05 -2.62 22.07
CA LYS A 70 47.38 -2.37 22.65
C LYS A 70 48.53 -2.19 21.63
N HIS A 71 48.29 -2.37 20.33
CA HIS A 71 49.39 -2.37 19.34
C HIS A 71 49.30 -1.40 18.15
N GLN A 72 48.32 -0.48 18.08
CA GLN A 72 48.31 0.52 17.01
C GLN A 72 48.48 1.94 17.54
N GLY A 73 49.75 2.33 17.66
CA GLY A 73 50.15 3.73 17.73
C GLY A 73 50.00 4.41 16.37
N THR A 74 49.46 5.63 16.41
CA THR A 74 49.68 6.71 15.43
C THR A 74 49.60 6.35 13.95
N THR A 75 48.37 6.24 13.44
CA THR A 75 48.12 6.47 12.01
C THR A 75 46.77 7.15 11.79
N ASN A 76 46.88 8.46 11.54
CA ASN A 76 46.03 9.30 10.69
C ASN A 76 44.50 9.13 10.73
N ASN A 77 43.88 10.19 11.26
CA ASN A 77 42.47 10.55 11.29
C ASN A 77 41.77 10.58 9.91
N ASN A 78 41.71 9.46 9.21
CA ASN A 78 40.74 9.22 8.14
C ASN A 78 39.68 8.26 8.68
N ASN A 79 39.02 8.70 9.77
CA ASN A 79 37.81 8.07 10.29
C ASN A 79 36.66 8.43 9.32
N ILE A 80 36.68 7.81 8.14
CA ILE A 80 35.64 7.94 7.13
C ILE A 80 34.38 7.24 7.69
N ASN A 81 33.53 8.02 8.35
CA ASN A 81 32.11 8.16 8.06
C ASN A 81 31.22 6.92 7.84
N ASN A 82 31.55 5.75 8.39
CA ASN A 82 30.73 4.53 8.23
C ASN A 82 29.57 4.44 9.24
N ALA A 83 28.94 5.56 9.57
CA ALA A 83 27.61 5.54 10.16
C ALA A 83 26.62 4.89 9.16
N PRO A 84 25.50 4.28 9.58
CA PRO A 84 24.48 3.71 8.68
C PRO A 84 23.81 4.73 7.71
N LEU A 85 24.22 5.99 7.78
CA LEU A 85 23.65 7.14 7.08
C LEU A 85 23.90 7.18 5.55
N PRO A 86 25.12 6.96 5.02
CA PRO A 86 25.40 7.12 3.58
C PRO A 86 24.67 6.07 2.74
N SER A 87 24.56 4.87 3.27
CA SER A 87 23.96 3.73 2.61
C SER A 87 22.44 3.70 2.65
N LEU A 88 21.83 4.05 3.78
CA LEU A 88 20.38 4.25 3.85
C LEU A 88 19.95 5.33 2.85
N SER A 89 20.77 6.36 2.64
CA SER A 89 20.52 7.40 1.62
C SER A 89 20.45 6.81 0.21
N TRP A 90 21.36 5.89 -0.16
CA TRP A 90 21.32 5.20 -1.46
C TRP A 90 20.09 4.30 -1.61
N THR A 91 19.70 3.59 -0.54
CA THR A 91 18.44 2.82 -0.53
C THR A 91 17.24 3.73 -0.77
N LEU A 92 17.18 4.91 -0.12
CA LEU A 92 16.09 5.87 -0.33
C LEU A 92 16.05 6.38 -1.77
N VAL A 93 17.20 6.71 -2.37
CA VAL A 93 17.28 7.20 -3.77
C VAL A 93 16.82 6.13 -4.75
N THR A 94 17.31 4.90 -4.61
CA THR A 94 16.94 3.79 -5.50
C THR A 94 15.47 3.42 -5.35
N LEU A 95 14.97 3.37 -4.12
CA LEU A 95 13.58 3.05 -3.81
C LEU A 95 12.64 4.15 -4.34
N PHE A 96 12.96 5.43 -4.14
CA PHE A 96 12.19 6.55 -4.71
C PHE A 96 12.18 6.50 -6.24
N GLY A 97 13.35 6.40 -6.89
CA GLY A 97 13.45 6.41 -8.35
C GLY A 97 12.68 5.26 -9.00
N LEU A 98 12.85 4.04 -8.48
CA LEU A 98 12.23 2.85 -9.05
C LEU A 98 10.73 2.76 -8.74
N GLN A 99 10.28 3.15 -7.53
CA GLN A 99 8.86 3.27 -7.22
C GLN A 99 8.17 4.34 -8.07
N THR A 100 8.84 5.46 -8.33
CA THR A 100 8.29 6.52 -9.19
C THR A 100 8.09 6.02 -10.62
N ALA A 101 9.09 5.34 -11.19
CA ALA A 101 8.98 4.75 -12.52
C ALA A 101 7.82 3.76 -12.61
N LEU A 102 7.72 2.82 -11.65
CA LEU A 102 6.65 1.82 -11.62
C LEU A 102 5.26 2.43 -11.36
N GLY A 103 5.16 3.40 -10.46
CA GLY A 103 3.91 4.11 -10.16
C GLY A 103 3.38 4.91 -11.36
N LEU A 104 4.27 5.56 -12.12
CA LEU A 104 3.91 6.25 -13.35
C LEU A 104 3.49 5.29 -14.47
N ILE A 105 4.18 4.16 -14.63
CA ILE A 105 3.78 3.10 -15.58
C ILE A 105 2.38 2.57 -15.20
N GLN A 106 2.14 2.29 -13.92
CA GLN A 106 0.84 1.87 -13.42
C GLN A 106 -0.27 2.87 -13.74
N TRP A 107 -0.02 4.14 -13.41
CA TRP A 107 -0.97 5.21 -13.65
C TRP A 107 -1.27 5.37 -15.14
N SER A 108 -0.24 5.30 -16.00
CA SER A 108 -0.38 5.37 -17.47
C SER A 108 -1.19 4.21 -18.05
N LEU A 109 -0.96 2.98 -17.55
CA LEU A 109 -1.74 1.80 -17.93
C LEU A 109 -3.20 1.89 -17.44
N HIS A 110 -3.45 2.50 -16.27
CA HIS A 110 -4.79 2.71 -15.77
C HIS A 110 -5.56 3.77 -16.55
N SER A 111 -4.91 4.91 -16.83
CA SER A 111 -5.53 6.03 -17.55
C SER A 111 -5.85 5.66 -19.00
N SER A 112 -4.98 4.91 -19.68
CA SER A 112 -5.25 4.36 -21.01
C SER A 112 -6.42 3.36 -21.01
N SER A 113 -6.51 2.49 -20.00
CA SER A 113 -7.63 1.55 -19.84
C SER A 113 -8.98 2.25 -19.59
N GLN A 114 -9.02 3.28 -18.74
CA GLN A 114 -10.22 4.09 -18.52
C GLN A 114 -10.69 4.80 -19.78
N LYS A 115 -9.77 5.38 -20.57
CA LYS A 115 -10.08 6.03 -21.84
C LYS A 115 -10.70 5.04 -22.84
N ALA A 116 -10.18 3.82 -22.92
CA ALA A 116 -10.70 2.77 -23.81
C ALA A 116 -12.14 2.32 -23.46
N ILE A 117 -12.50 2.29 -22.17
CA ILE A 117 -13.84 1.93 -21.69
C ILE A 117 -14.83 3.10 -21.89
N SER A 118 -14.40 4.33 -21.59
CA SER A 118 -15.23 5.53 -21.80
C SER A 118 -15.59 5.74 -23.27
N ASN A 119 -14.70 5.39 -24.21
CA ASN A 119 -14.95 5.56 -25.64
C ASN A 119 -16.04 4.61 -26.18
N LYS A 120 -16.38 3.54 -25.45
CA LYS A 120 -17.47 2.60 -25.80
C LYS A 120 -18.87 3.05 -25.31
N GLY A 121 -18.98 4.14 -24.55
CA GLY A 121 -20.25 4.60 -23.98
C GLY A 121 -20.30 6.12 -23.76
N ALA A 122 -20.70 6.86 -24.80
CA ALA A 122 -21.23 8.23 -24.79
C ALA A 122 -20.35 9.43 -24.37
N LYS A 123 -20.52 10.48 -25.19
CA LYS A 123 -20.32 11.94 -25.04
C LYS A 123 -19.18 12.45 -24.12
N LYS A 124 -18.17 12.96 -24.82
CA LYS A 124 -17.03 13.79 -24.38
C LYS A 124 -17.40 14.84 -23.33
N GLY A 125 -17.34 14.46 -22.05
CA GLY A 125 -17.21 15.40 -20.94
C GLY A 125 -15.77 15.93 -20.89
N LYS A 126 -15.60 17.24 -20.63
CA LYS A 126 -14.32 17.93 -20.41
C LYS A 126 -13.64 17.40 -19.13
N GLY A 127 -13.13 16.17 -19.14
CA GLY A 127 -12.11 15.71 -18.20
C GLY A 127 -10.76 16.05 -18.80
N GLY A 128 -10.11 17.10 -18.30
CA GLY A 128 -8.77 17.48 -18.72
C GLY A 128 -7.82 16.30 -18.56
N ASP A 129 -7.00 16.03 -19.58
CA ASP A 129 -5.99 15.00 -19.51
C ASP A 129 -5.03 15.33 -18.35
N LEU A 130 -5.08 14.52 -17.27
CA LEU A 130 -4.19 14.71 -16.12
C LEU A 130 -2.75 14.54 -16.62
N SER A 131 -1.97 15.62 -16.56
CA SER A 131 -0.56 15.58 -16.99
C SER A 131 0.26 14.69 -16.06
N VAL A 132 1.20 13.93 -16.61
CA VAL A 132 2.18 13.10 -15.85
C VAL A 132 2.82 13.92 -14.73
N PHE A 133 3.16 15.18 -15.01
CA PHE A 133 3.76 16.10 -14.05
C PHE A 133 2.82 16.42 -12.88
N SER A 134 1.51 16.52 -13.12
CA SER A 134 0.52 16.77 -12.07
C SER A 134 0.41 15.58 -11.12
N VAL A 135 0.43 14.36 -11.67
CA VAL A 135 0.37 13.13 -10.88
C VAL A 135 1.65 12.96 -10.07
N LEU A 136 2.82 13.16 -10.70
CA LEU A 136 4.10 13.09 -10.01
C LEU A 136 4.18 14.11 -8.86
N ASN A 137 3.81 15.37 -9.11
CA ASN A 137 3.82 16.42 -8.09
C ASN A 137 2.88 16.09 -6.93
N THR A 138 1.71 15.53 -7.24
CA THR A 138 0.75 15.07 -6.23
C THR A 138 1.32 13.94 -5.37
N SER A 139 1.93 12.93 -6.00
CA SER A 139 2.53 11.80 -5.30
C SER A 139 3.71 12.23 -4.41
N ILE A 140 4.56 13.13 -4.91
CA ILE A 140 5.66 13.70 -4.12
C ILE A 140 5.11 14.49 -2.92
N ALA A 141 4.08 15.32 -3.13
CA ALA A 141 3.46 16.07 -2.05
C ALA A 141 2.86 15.16 -0.96
N ILE A 142 2.14 14.11 -1.36
CA ILE A 142 1.58 13.12 -0.42
C ILE A 142 2.69 12.37 0.31
N GLY A 143 3.75 11.96 -0.39
CA GLY A 143 4.93 11.33 0.23
C GLY A 143 5.66 12.24 1.21
N ALA A 144 5.75 13.54 0.92
CA ALA A 144 6.34 14.54 1.81
C ALA A 144 5.49 14.74 3.07
N VAL A 145 4.17 14.84 2.92
CA VAL A 145 3.24 14.91 4.06
C VAL A 145 3.31 13.63 4.90
N GLY A 146 3.33 12.45 4.26
CA GLY A 146 3.52 11.17 4.93
C GLY A 146 4.84 11.09 5.71
N THR A 147 5.92 11.65 5.15
CA THR A 147 7.23 11.75 5.82
C THR A 147 7.12 12.60 7.07
N LEU A 148 6.50 13.78 6.98
CA LEU A 148 6.31 14.66 8.14
C LEU A 148 5.51 13.96 9.24
N ILE A 149 4.43 13.28 8.87
CA ILE A 149 3.61 12.51 9.81
C ILE A 149 4.47 11.44 10.50
N CYS A 150 5.19 10.61 9.75
CA CYS A 150 6.05 9.56 10.32
C CYS A 150 7.16 10.13 11.21
N HIS A 151 7.75 11.28 10.84
CA HIS A 151 8.80 11.92 11.63
C HIS A 151 8.26 12.41 12.97
N VAL A 152 7.11 13.08 12.96
CA VAL A 152 6.44 13.53 14.20
C VAL A 152 6.10 12.34 15.08
N PHE A 153 5.54 11.27 14.52
CA PHE A 153 5.28 10.05 15.29
C PHE A 153 6.56 9.47 15.90
N ALA A 154 7.64 9.33 15.13
CA ALA A 154 8.90 8.79 15.64
C ALA A 154 9.45 9.64 16.82
N VAL A 155 9.37 10.97 16.72
CA VAL A 155 9.73 11.88 17.81
C VAL A 155 8.84 11.71 19.03
N LEU A 156 7.51 11.59 18.85
CA LEU A 156 6.57 11.35 19.95
C LEU A 156 6.81 10.01 20.66
N PHE A 157 7.28 9.00 19.94
CA PHE A 157 7.67 7.69 20.50
C PHE A 157 9.07 7.67 21.11
N GLY A 158 9.76 8.81 21.20
CA GLY A 158 11.01 8.95 21.95
C GLY A 158 12.27 9.12 21.10
N ALA A 159 12.16 9.32 19.78
CA ALA A 159 13.33 9.66 18.96
C ALA A 159 13.87 11.06 19.32
N GLY A 160 15.19 11.20 19.38
CA GLY A 160 15.84 12.46 19.77
C GLY A 160 15.59 13.58 18.75
N ILE A 161 15.02 14.70 19.20
CA ILE A 161 14.62 15.85 18.35
C ILE A 161 15.83 16.52 17.67
N PHE A 162 16.97 16.62 18.36
CA PHE A 162 18.13 17.41 17.87
C PHE A 162 19.37 16.54 17.60
N ASN A 163 19.65 15.54 18.43
CA ASN A 163 20.86 14.73 18.30
C ASN A 163 20.76 13.61 17.26
N GLN A 164 19.55 13.26 16.81
CA GLN A 164 19.30 12.17 15.85
C GLN A 164 18.25 12.54 14.79
N ALA A 165 18.12 13.83 14.49
CA ALA A 165 17.09 14.34 13.57
C ALA A 165 17.28 13.80 12.14
N LYS A 166 18.55 13.63 11.71
CA LYS A 166 18.89 13.14 10.38
C LYS A 166 18.52 11.67 10.20
N GLU A 167 18.80 10.85 11.20
CA GLU A 167 18.48 9.42 11.25
C GLU A 167 16.97 9.22 11.30
N THR A 168 16.29 10.00 12.14
CA THR A 168 14.83 9.95 12.31
C THR A 168 14.10 10.42 11.05
N SER A 169 14.62 11.44 10.36
CA SER A 169 14.07 11.86 9.07
C SER A 169 14.30 10.82 7.97
N GLN A 170 15.45 10.15 7.93
CA GLN A 170 15.67 9.04 6.99
C GLN A 170 14.72 7.87 7.23
N LEU A 171 14.47 7.50 8.50
CA LEU A 171 13.47 6.49 8.86
C LEU A 171 12.07 6.92 8.42
N ALA A 172 11.72 8.19 8.62
CA ALA A 172 10.42 8.72 8.25
C ALA A 172 10.20 8.72 6.72
N VAL A 173 11.23 9.10 5.95
CA VAL A 173 11.19 9.01 4.48
C VAL A 173 11.04 7.55 4.06
N TYR A 174 11.80 6.64 4.67
CA TYR A 174 11.71 5.21 4.39
C TYR A 174 10.29 4.67 4.62
N LEU A 175 9.69 4.96 5.78
CA LEU A 175 8.32 4.58 6.09
C LEU A 175 7.31 5.19 5.13
N SER A 176 7.48 6.47 4.77
CA SER A 176 6.59 7.12 3.82
C SER A 176 6.66 6.49 2.43
N LEU A 177 7.85 6.13 1.97
CA LEU A 177 8.04 5.43 0.71
C LEU A 177 7.52 3.99 0.73
N LEU A 178 7.40 3.35 1.90
CA LEU A 178 6.76 2.04 2.02
C LEU A 178 5.22 2.13 2.14
N THR A 179 4.67 3.25 2.59
CA THR A 179 3.25 3.37 2.99
C THR A 179 2.46 4.33 2.09
N PHE A 180 2.76 5.62 2.18
CA PHE A 180 1.97 6.69 1.57
C PHE A 180 2.32 6.90 0.09
N TYR A 181 3.61 6.86 -0.26
CA TYR A 181 4.06 7.15 -1.63
C TYR A 181 3.48 6.18 -2.67
N PRO A 182 3.59 4.84 -2.55
CA PRO A 182 3.01 3.92 -3.53
C PRO A 182 1.48 3.98 -3.55
N ALA A 183 0.82 4.20 -2.41
CA ALA A 183 -0.63 4.35 -2.33
C ALA A 183 -1.13 5.61 -3.08
N SER A 184 -0.32 6.68 -3.14
CA SER A 184 -0.68 7.93 -3.82
C SER A 184 -0.98 7.77 -5.32
N PHE A 185 -0.30 6.85 -6.01
CA PHE A 185 -0.52 6.60 -7.44
C PHE A 185 -1.87 5.92 -7.73
N VAL A 186 -2.49 5.31 -6.72
CA VAL A 186 -3.77 4.60 -6.83
C VAL A 186 -4.92 5.40 -6.25
N LEU A 187 -4.73 6.00 -5.07
CA LEU A 187 -5.77 6.78 -4.38
C LEU A 187 -5.86 8.23 -4.87
N GLY A 188 -4.77 8.79 -5.40
CA GLY A 188 -4.68 10.20 -5.76
C GLY A 188 -4.89 11.13 -4.56
N THR A 189 -5.55 12.27 -4.78
CA THR A 189 -5.82 13.31 -3.76
C THR A 189 -7.13 13.12 -2.99
N ASP A 190 -7.87 12.04 -3.21
CA ASP A 190 -9.18 11.87 -2.57
C ASP A 190 -9.05 11.53 -1.08
N LEU A 191 -9.08 12.58 -0.25
CA LEU A 191 -8.96 12.48 1.21
C LEU A 191 -10.01 11.54 1.81
N THR A 192 -11.21 11.44 1.22
CA THR A 192 -12.26 10.54 1.73
C THR A 192 -11.85 9.07 1.58
N SER A 193 -11.21 8.72 0.47
CA SER A 193 -10.64 7.39 0.28
C SER A 193 -9.47 7.14 1.22
N TRP A 194 -8.57 8.10 1.43
CA TRP A 194 -7.48 7.99 2.41
C TRP A 194 -7.99 7.71 3.83
N LEU A 195 -8.97 8.48 4.31
CA LEU A 195 -9.59 8.29 5.62
C LEU A 195 -10.35 6.96 5.71
N ARG A 196 -11.07 6.56 4.66
CA ARG A 196 -11.77 5.27 4.64
C ARG A 196 -10.80 4.09 4.78
N ILE A 197 -9.66 4.17 4.12
CA ILE A 197 -8.69 3.07 4.06
C ILE A 197 -7.86 3.03 5.35
N PHE A 198 -7.24 4.14 5.74
CA PHE A 198 -6.29 4.15 6.86
C PHE A 198 -6.93 4.36 8.23
N VAL A 199 -8.05 5.09 8.32
CA VAL A 199 -8.70 5.39 9.61
C VAL A 199 -9.87 4.45 9.88
N HIS A 200 -10.72 4.21 8.88
CA HIS A 200 -11.88 3.32 9.03
C HIS A 200 -11.57 1.86 8.71
N SER A 201 -10.33 1.53 8.32
CA SER A 201 -9.88 0.19 7.97
C SER A 201 -10.81 -0.54 6.98
N SER A 202 -11.40 0.21 6.04
CA SER A 202 -12.43 -0.28 5.11
C SER A 202 -11.96 -0.13 3.65
N PRO A 203 -11.01 -0.97 3.19
CA PRO A 203 -10.58 -0.95 1.81
C PRO A 203 -11.70 -1.46 0.90
N GLY A 204 -12.06 -0.65 -0.11
CA GLY A 204 -13.16 -0.96 -1.03
C GLY A 204 -12.71 -1.83 -2.21
N THR A 205 -11.43 -1.75 -2.57
CA THR A 205 -10.86 -2.53 -3.68
C THR A 205 -9.75 -3.45 -3.20
N TYR A 206 -9.50 -4.53 -3.94
CA TYR A 206 -8.42 -5.48 -3.65
C TYR A 206 -7.05 -4.79 -3.67
N THR A 207 -6.83 -3.79 -4.55
CA THR A 207 -5.61 -2.99 -4.56
C THR A 207 -5.46 -2.14 -3.30
N GLU A 208 -6.54 -1.49 -2.84
CA GLU A 208 -6.52 -0.71 -1.58
C GLU A 208 -6.17 -1.60 -0.39
N ALA A 209 -6.73 -2.82 -0.34
CA ALA A 209 -6.44 -3.78 0.73
C ALA A 209 -4.96 -4.19 0.75
N ALA A 210 -4.35 -4.40 -0.43
CA ALA A 210 -2.93 -4.74 -0.51
C ALA A 210 -2.02 -3.63 0.04
N PHE A 211 -2.22 -2.37 -0.38
CA PHE A 211 -1.43 -1.24 0.11
C PHE A 211 -1.67 -0.97 1.60
N TYR A 212 -2.91 -1.12 2.07
CA TYR A 212 -3.24 -1.01 3.48
C TYR A 212 -2.47 -2.04 4.32
N CYS A 213 -2.51 -3.33 3.94
CA CYS A 213 -1.79 -4.39 4.65
C CYS A 213 -0.27 -4.15 4.65
N GLN A 214 0.31 -3.74 3.50
CA GLN A 214 1.73 -3.44 3.39
C GLN A 214 2.14 -2.29 4.31
N GLY A 215 1.41 -1.17 4.25
CA GLY A 215 1.73 0.01 5.01
C GLY A 215 1.57 -0.19 6.52
N MET A 216 0.45 -0.76 6.95
CA MET A 216 0.21 -1.02 8.38
C MET A 216 1.23 -1.98 8.95
N MET A 217 1.59 -3.03 8.20
CA MET A 217 2.55 -4.00 8.69
C MET A 217 3.97 -3.42 8.71
N ALA A 218 4.36 -2.59 7.75
CA ALA A 218 5.66 -1.88 7.79
C ALA A 218 5.79 -0.97 9.01
N ILE A 219 4.76 -0.17 9.32
CA ILE A 219 4.75 0.69 10.52
C ILE A 219 4.83 -0.16 11.79
N PHE A 220 4.05 -1.24 11.86
CA PHE A 220 4.09 -2.17 12.98
C PHE A 220 5.46 -2.84 13.14
N GLY A 221 6.10 -3.24 12.05
CA GLY A 221 7.45 -3.80 12.06
C GLY A 221 8.51 -2.80 12.50
N ALA A 222 8.40 -1.53 12.09
CA ALA A 222 9.29 -0.48 12.55
C ALA A 222 9.20 -0.29 14.06
N TRP A 223 7.97 -0.26 14.57
CA TRP A 223 7.70 -0.18 15.99
C TRP A 223 8.26 -1.39 16.76
N LEU A 224 8.08 -2.62 16.26
CA LEU A 224 8.70 -3.82 16.86
C LEU A 224 10.23 -3.76 16.82
N GLY A 225 10.81 -3.24 15.74
CA GLY A 225 12.26 -3.05 15.63
C GLY A 225 12.82 -2.14 16.73
N SER A 226 12.07 -1.13 17.15
CA SER A 226 12.48 -0.21 18.22
C SER A 226 12.62 -0.90 19.59
N ILE A 227 11.90 -2.00 19.83
CA ILE A 227 11.96 -2.78 21.08
C ILE A 227 13.35 -3.39 21.29
N VAL A 228 14.09 -3.62 20.20
CA VAL A 228 15.40 -4.28 20.23
C VAL A 228 16.53 -3.31 20.59
N ILE A 229 16.28 -2.00 20.51
CA ILE A 229 17.25 -0.95 20.84
C ILE A 229 17.66 -0.96 22.33
N PRO A 230 16.74 -1.02 23.31
CA PRO A 230 17.11 -1.08 24.73
C PRO A 230 17.70 -2.43 25.17
N LEU A 231 17.76 -3.43 24.27
CA LEU A 231 18.29 -4.74 24.59
C LEU A 231 19.83 -4.68 24.57
N ASP A 232 20.47 -5.11 25.65
CA ASP A 232 21.92 -4.95 25.85
C ASP A 232 22.74 -6.02 25.09
N TRP A 233 22.60 -6.06 23.77
CA TRP A 233 23.38 -6.96 22.92
C TRP A 233 24.67 -6.30 22.39
N ASP A 234 24.85 -4.99 22.64
CA ASP A 234 26.00 -4.18 22.24
C ASP A 234 26.42 -4.41 20.78
N ARG A 235 25.45 -4.54 19.88
CA ARG A 235 25.71 -4.81 18.46
C ARG A 235 25.51 -3.58 17.59
N PRO A 236 26.33 -3.41 16.54
CA PRO A 236 26.21 -2.26 15.63
C PRO A 236 24.82 -2.18 14.99
N TRP A 237 24.19 -3.33 14.70
CA TRP A 237 22.85 -3.38 14.10
C TRP A 237 21.73 -2.86 15.01
N GLN A 238 21.99 -2.68 16.32
CA GLN A 238 21.04 -2.08 17.27
C GLN A 238 21.00 -0.55 17.22
N ALA A 239 21.96 0.09 16.55
CA ALA A 239 22.03 1.54 16.46
C ALA A 239 20.81 2.13 15.73
N TRP A 240 20.23 3.21 16.25
CA TRP A 240 19.15 3.93 15.58
C TRP A 240 19.59 4.45 14.20
N PRO A 241 18.77 4.31 13.13
CA PRO A 241 17.42 3.73 13.05
C PRO A 241 17.41 2.28 12.50
N VAL A 242 18.55 1.59 12.53
CA VAL A 242 18.78 0.31 11.83
C VAL A 242 17.76 -0.78 12.22
N PRO A 243 17.48 -1.07 13.51
CA PRO A 243 16.47 -2.06 13.88
C PRO A 243 15.08 -1.75 13.34
N CYS A 244 14.71 -0.46 13.32
CA CYS A 244 13.41 -0.02 12.83
C CYS A 244 13.30 -0.19 11.30
N VAL A 245 14.36 0.12 10.56
CA VAL A 245 14.41 -0.09 9.10
C VAL A 245 14.31 -1.58 8.77
N LEU A 246 15.04 -2.44 9.50
CA LEU A 246 15.00 -3.90 9.33
C LEU A 246 13.63 -4.47 9.68
N GLY A 247 13.04 -4.07 10.81
CA GLY A 247 11.72 -4.50 11.22
C GLY A 247 10.64 -4.06 10.22
N ALA A 248 10.68 -2.80 9.77
CA ALA A 248 9.79 -2.28 8.75
C ALA A 248 9.88 -3.08 7.46
N PHE A 249 11.11 -3.38 7.01
CA PHE A 249 11.34 -4.19 5.82
C PHE A 249 10.76 -5.61 5.94
N LEU A 250 11.07 -6.32 7.03
CA LEU A 250 10.61 -7.69 7.25
C LEU A 250 9.08 -7.76 7.26
N PHE A 251 8.43 -6.87 8.00
CA PHE A 251 6.97 -6.87 8.06
C PHE A 251 6.32 -6.30 6.81
N TYR A 252 6.99 -5.43 6.05
CA TYR A 252 6.54 -5.05 4.71
C TYR A 252 6.47 -6.26 3.76
N CYS A 253 7.45 -7.17 3.82
CA CYS A 253 7.42 -8.44 3.08
C CYS A 253 6.26 -9.33 3.52
N ILE A 254 6.01 -9.45 4.83
CA ILE A 254 4.85 -10.17 5.35
C ILE A 254 3.55 -9.49 4.87
N GLY A 255 3.51 -8.15 4.85
CA GLY A 255 2.32 -7.36 4.47
C GLY A 255 2.00 -7.44 3.01
N THR A 256 3.03 -7.61 2.19
CA THR A 256 2.90 -8.01 0.80
C THR A 256 2.19 -9.34 0.66
N LEU A 257 2.64 -10.38 1.39
CA LEU A 257 2.06 -11.71 1.31
C LEU A 257 0.61 -11.72 1.81
N VAL A 258 0.36 -11.13 2.97
CA VAL A 258 -0.99 -11.01 3.53
C VAL A 258 -1.90 -10.20 2.60
N GLY A 259 -1.42 -9.05 2.09
CA GLY A 259 -2.14 -8.22 1.14
C GLY A 259 -2.49 -8.96 -0.14
N LEU A 260 -1.58 -9.79 -0.67
CA LEU A 260 -1.83 -10.65 -1.83
C LEU A 260 -2.96 -11.66 -1.52
N VAL A 261 -2.87 -12.37 -0.40
CA VAL A 261 -3.87 -13.37 0.02
C VAL A 261 -5.24 -12.71 0.19
N VAL A 262 -5.32 -11.59 0.93
CA VAL A 262 -6.56 -10.82 1.13
C VAL A 262 -7.15 -10.40 -0.21
N SER A 263 -6.32 -9.89 -1.12
CA SER A 263 -6.75 -9.45 -2.44
C SER A 263 -7.31 -10.60 -3.28
N ILE A 264 -6.69 -11.79 -3.22
CA ILE A 264 -7.18 -13.01 -3.88
C ILE A 264 -8.53 -13.43 -3.30
N VAL A 265 -8.66 -13.44 -1.97
CA VAL A 265 -9.92 -13.81 -1.29
C VAL A 265 -11.05 -12.85 -1.65
N MET A 266 -10.79 -11.53 -1.63
CA MET A 266 -11.78 -10.52 -2.02
C MET A 266 -12.23 -10.72 -3.47
N ARG A 267 -11.29 -11.04 -4.38
CA ARG A 267 -11.61 -11.35 -5.78
C ARG A 267 -12.47 -12.60 -5.92
N GLN A 268 -12.14 -13.68 -5.19
CA GLN A 268 -12.93 -14.92 -5.22
C GLN A 268 -14.35 -14.69 -4.71
N ARG A 269 -14.52 -13.88 -3.65
CA ARG A 269 -15.85 -13.50 -3.13
C ARG A 269 -16.66 -12.72 -4.15
N ALA A 270 -16.03 -11.75 -4.84
CA ALA A 270 -16.68 -11.01 -5.91
C ALA A 270 -17.14 -11.94 -7.04
N ALA A 271 -16.27 -12.83 -7.53
CA ALA A 271 -16.62 -13.79 -8.58
C ALA A 271 -17.77 -14.73 -8.15
N ARG A 272 -17.77 -15.23 -6.91
CA ARG A 272 -18.87 -16.07 -6.39
C ARG A 272 -20.20 -15.31 -6.35
N SER A 273 -20.19 -14.03 -5.98
CA SER A 273 -21.42 -13.22 -5.95
C SER A 273 -22.03 -13.02 -7.34
N GLU A 274 -21.20 -12.83 -8.37
CA GLU A 274 -21.65 -12.71 -9.76
C GLU A 274 -22.28 -14.01 -10.27
N PHE A 275 -21.65 -15.17 -10.00
CA PHE A 275 -22.23 -16.48 -10.33
C PHE A 275 -23.54 -16.76 -9.60
N GLY A 276 -23.65 -16.39 -8.33
CA GLY A 276 -24.88 -16.56 -7.54
C GLY A 276 -26.05 -15.75 -8.10
N ILE A 277 -25.82 -14.48 -8.45
CA ILE A 277 -26.84 -13.62 -9.08
C ILE A 277 -27.21 -14.12 -10.48
N GLY A 278 -26.21 -14.54 -11.28
CA GLY A 278 -26.44 -15.10 -12.61
C GLY A 278 -27.30 -16.35 -12.57
N SER A 279 -27.00 -17.27 -11.65
CA SER A 279 -27.80 -18.48 -11.42
C SER A 279 -29.23 -18.15 -10.99
N ALA A 280 -29.41 -17.23 -10.03
CA ALA A 280 -30.73 -16.80 -9.59
C ALA A 280 -31.58 -16.18 -10.72
N ARG A 281 -30.95 -15.36 -11.59
CA ARG A 281 -31.62 -14.73 -12.74
C ARG A 281 -32.05 -15.76 -13.79
N VAL A 282 -31.20 -16.76 -14.07
CA VAL A 282 -31.52 -17.87 -14.99
C VAL A 282 -32.68 -18.72 -14.45
N THR A 283 -32.65 -19.05 -13.15
CA THR A 283 -33.74 -19.81 -12.51
C THR A 283 -35.06 -19.03 -12.53
N ALA A 284 -35.03 -17.72 -12.26
CA ALA A 284 -36.22 -16.87 -12.35
C ALA A 284 -36.79 -16.80 -13.79
N ALA A 285 -35.92 -16.68 -14.79
CA ALA A 285 -36.34 -16.66 -16.20
C ALA A 285 -37.03 -17.98 -16.62
N ASN A 286 -36.46 -19.12 -16.24
CA ASN A 286 -37.05 -20.44 -16.53
C ASN A 286 -38.40 -20.63 -15.82
N ALA A 287 -38.55 -20.17 -14.58
CA ALA A 287 -39.81 -20.24 -13.85
C ALA A 287 -40.92 -19.38 -14.49
N THR A 288 -40.57 -18.25 -15.10
CA THR A 288 -41.54 -17.40 -15.83
C THR A 288 -41.85 -17.90 -17.24
N GLY A 289 -40.91 -18.59 -17.91
CA GLY A 289 -41.12 -19.19 -19.23
C GLY A 289 -42.05 -20.42 -19.21
N GLY A 290 -42.06 -21.18 -18.12
CA GLY A 290 -42.92 -22.36 -17.95
C GLY A 290 -44.41 -22.08 -17.80
N LYS A 291 -44.83 -20.83 -17.57
CA LYS A 291 -46.25 -20.46 -17.37
C LYS A 291 -47.01 -20.03 -18.64
N LYS A 292 -46.36 -19.97 -19.82
CA LYS A 292 -47.01 -19.56 -21.08
C LYS A 292 -47.44 -20.71 -22.00
N GLY A 293 -47.31 -21.97 -21.56
CA GLY A 293 -47.46 -23.13 -22.43
C GLY A 293 -48.65 -24.06 -22.18
N ASN A 294 -49.62 -23.72 -21.33
CA ASN A 294 -50.75 -24.64 -21.08
C ASN A 294 -52.09 -23.92 -20.82
N THR A 295 -52.61 -23.26 -21.85
CA THR A 295 -54.04 -22.95 -21.98
C THR A 295 -54.37 -22.96 -23.47
N LYS A 296 -54.48 -24.17 -24.06
CA LYS A 296 -55.43 -24.40 -25.15
C LYS A 296 -56.50 -25.30 -24.56
N ALA A 297 -57.60 -24.64 -24.22
CA ALA A 297 -58.84 -25.25 -23.75
C ALA A 297 -59.46 -26.13 -24.84
N GLU A 298 -60.26 -27.07 -24.35
CA GLU A 298 -61.23 -27.93 -25.04
C GLU A 298 -62.03 -27.24 -26.15
#